data_AF-K5VCE8-F1
#
_entry.id   AF-K5VCE8-F1
#
_cell.length_a   1.000
_cell.length_b   1.000
_cell.length_c   1.000
_cell.angle_alpha   90.00
_cell.angle_beta   90.00
_cell.angle_gamma   90.00
#
_symmetry.space_group_name_H-M   'P 1'
#
loop_
_entity.id
_entity.type
_entity.pdbx_description
1 polymer ?
#
loop_
_entity_poly.entity_id
_entity_poly.type
_entity_poly.pdbx_seq_one_letter_code
_entity_poly.pdbx_strand_id
1 'polypeptide(L)'
;MPLTESLKAWRKDEAVKRYGAGRVRLLGVGLVMTHTILCRIVDSVEKLETTEDIERELTDWEDVHQYSAQILLVLNDYRSSLSPPSTPPVPELEQPYAHGTDATPVPPGVD
;
A
#
# COMPACT_ATOMS: atom_id res chain seq x y z
N MET A 1 -3.27 -6.08 0.90
CA MET A 1 -3.09 -7.22 -0.04
C MET A 1 -1.60 -7.45 -0.19
N PRO A 2 -1.07 -8.69 -0.18
CA PRO A 2 0.36 -8.91 -0.38
C PRO A 2 0.82 -8.42 -1.77
N LEU A 3 1.99 -7.78 -1.86
CA LEU A 3 2.53 -7.25 -3.12
C LEU A 3 2.55 -8.29 -4.24
N THR A 4 2.97 -9.51 -3.92
CA THR A 4 3.01 -10.64 -4.86
C THR A 4 1.64 -10.91 -5.50
N GLU A 5 0.55 -10.78 -4.74
CA GLU A 5 -0.81 -10.98 -5.26
C GLU A 5 -1.28 -9.80 -6.11
N SER A 6 -0.94 -8.57 -5.73
CA SER A 6 -1.19 -7.38 -6.55
C SER A 6 -0.49 -7.47 -7.91
N LEU A 7 0.79 -7.89 -7.94
CA LEU A 7 1.54 -8.09 -9.17
C LEU A 7 1.01 -9.26 -10.01
N LYS A 8 0.57 -10.35 -9.38
CA LYS A 8 -0.09 -11.47 -10.10
C LYS A 8 -1.40 -11.03 -10.75
N ALA A 9 -2.20 -10.25 -10.05
CA ALA A 9 -3.45 -9.70 -10.57
C ALA A 9 -3.18 -8.76 -11.75
N TRP A 10 -2.32 -7.76 -11.56
CA TRP A 10 -1.90 -6.85 -12.62
C TRP A 10 -1.38 -7.59 -13.86
N ARG A 11 -0.49 -8.57 -13.67
CA ARG A 11 0.07 -9.38 -14.76
C ARG A 11 -1.00 -10.12 -15.55
N LYS A 12 -2.00 -10.68 -14.85
CA LYS A 12 -3.11 -11.40 -15.49
C LYS A 12 -3.97 -10.44 -16.30
N ASP A 13 -4.31 -9.30 -15.73
CA ASP A 13 -5.18 -8.30 -16.37
C ASP A 13 -4.51 -7.71 -17.61
N GLU A 14 -3.22 -7.36 -17.52
CA GLU A 14 -2.46 -6.83 -18.66
C GLU A 14 -2.27 -7.90 -19.74
N ALA A 15 -2.05 -9.17 -19.37
CA ALA A 15 -1.95 -10.26 -20.34
C ALA A 15 -3.28 -10.48 -21.08
N VAL A 16 -4.41 -10.41 -20.38
CA VAL A 16 -5.75 -10.51 -21.00
C VAL A 16 -6.02 -9.32 -21.90
N LYS A 17 -5.69 -8.10 -21.47
CA LYS A 17 -5.85 -6.87 -22.23
C LYS A 17 -5.06 -6.89 -23.54
N ARG A 18 -3.81 -7.38 -23.52
CA ARG A 18 -2.91 -7.35 -24.68
C ARG A 18 -3.06 -8.54 -25.63
N TYR A 19 -3.28 -9.74 -25.08
CA TYR A 19 -3.27 -10.98 -25.86
C TYR A 19 -4.63 -11.67 -25.95
N GLY A 20 -5.61 -11.22 -25.16
CA GLY A 20 -6.92 -11.85 -25.05
C GLY A 20 -6.92 -13.08 -24.15
N ALA A 21 -8.06 -13.34 -23.51
CA ALA A 21 -8.23 -14.47 -22.58
C ALA A 21 -7.91 -15.84 -23.21
N GLY A 22 -8.19 -16.02 -24.50
CA GLY A 22 -7.90 -17.26 -25.22
C GLY A 22 -6.40 -17.58 -25.28
N ARG A 23 -5.56 -16.60 -25.62
CA ARG A 23 -4.10 -16.79 -25.65
C ARG A 23 -3.52 -16.95 -24.25
N VAL A 24 -4.02 -16.20 -23.27
CA VAL A 24 -3.60 -16.37 -21.86
C VAL A 24 -3.92 -17.77 -21.35
N ARG A 25 -5.05 -18.37 -21.74
CA ARG A 25 -5.39 -19.75 -21.36
C ARG A 25 -4.41 -20.77 -21.96
N LEU A 26 -3.91 -20.52 -23.18
CA LEU A 26 -3.03 -21.44 -23.90
C LEU A 26 -1.55 -21.29 -23.51
N LEU A 27 -1.08 -20.05 -23.38
CA LEU A 27 0.35 -19.71 -23.23
C LEU A 27 0.70 -19.19 -21.83
N GLY A 28 -0.31 -18.88 -21.02
CA GLY A 28 -0.14 -18.35 -19.68
C GLY A 28 0.13 -16.85 -19.65
N VAL A 29 0.19 -16.33 -18.42
CA VAL A 29 0.45 -14.91 -18.11
C VAL A 29 1.94 -14.52 -18.24
N GLY A 30 2.81 -15.50 -18.53
CA GLY A 30 4.23 -15.27 -18.80
C GLY A 30 4.48 -14.46 -20.06
N LEU A 31 3.47 -14.28 -20.92
CA LEU A 31 3.50 -13.40 -22.10
C LEU A 31 3.77 -11.94 -21.79
N VAL A 32 3.47 -11.48 -20.57
CA VAL A 32 3.74 -10.11 -20.11
C VAL A 32 4.97 -10.07 -19.22
N MET A 33 5.00 -10.95 -18.23
CA MET A 33 6.05 -10.95 -17.21
C MET A 33 6.25 -12.36 -16.67
N THR A 34 7.49 -12.84 -16.70
CA THR A 34 7.83 -14.17 -16.16
C THR A 34 7.73 -14.18 -14.63
N HIS A 35 7.70 -15.38 -14.05
CA HIS A 35 7.75 -15.51 -12.59
C HIS A 35 9.07 -14.96 -12.01
N THR A 36 10.18 -15.13 -12.72
CA THR A 36 11.50 -14.63 -12.29
C THR A 36 11.52 -13.12 -12.15
N ILE A 37 10.99 -12.39 -13.14
CA ILE A 37 10.90 -10.92 -13.09
C ILE A 37 9.98 -10.48 -11.94
N LEU A 38 8.85 -11.15 -11.74
CA LEU A 38 7.95 -10.87 -10.62
C LEU A 38 8.68 -11.03 -9.28
N CYS A 39 9.41 -12.12 -9.07
CA CYS A 39 10.20 -12.33 -7.85
C CYS A 39 11.24 -11.22 -7.66
N ARG A 40 11.97 -10.83 -8.72
CA ARG A 40 12.96 -9.76 -8.61
C ARG A 40 12.33 -8.42 -8.20
N ILE A 41 11.14 -8.08 -8.72
CA ILE A 41 10.40 -6.89 -8.28
C ILE A 41 10.05 -6.95 -6.79
N VAL A 42 9.58 -8.11 -6.31
CA VAL A 42 9.22 -8.31 -4.91
C VAL A 42 10.46 -8.21 -4.01
N ASP A 43 11.55 -8.86 -4.40
CA ASP A 43 12.81 -8.87 -3.63
C ASP A 43 13.48 -7.49 -3.59
N SER A 44 13.30 -6.68 -4.63
CA SER A 44 13.89 -5.34 -4.75
C SER A 44 12.92 -4.21 -4.44
N VAL A 45 11.71 -4.47 -3.90
CA VAL A 45 10.65 -3.46 -3.70
C VAL A 45 11.12 -2.18 -2.98
N GLU A 46 12.00 -2.30 -1.99
CA GLU A 46 12.53 -1.16 -1.22
C GLU A 46 13.45 -0.26 -2.04
N LYS A 47 13.96 -0.73 -3.19
CA LYS A 47 14.88 0.01 -4.07
C LYS A 47 14.18 0.60 -5.31
N LEU A 48 12.93 0.22 -5.55
CA LEU A 48 12.19 0.57 -6.76
C LEU A 48 11.34 1.82 -6.52
N GLU A 49 11.96 2.99 -6.42
CA GLU A 49 11.28 4.26 -6.13
C GLU A 49 10.84 5.00 -7.39
N THR A 50 11.56 4.83 -8.50
CA THR A 50 11.25 5.45 -9.78
C THR A 50 11.15 4.44 -10.92
N THR A 51 10.70 4.91 -12.09
CA THR A 51 10.72 4.12 -13.33
C THR A 51 12.15 3.76 -13.74
N GLU A 52 13.11 4.65 -13.52
CA GLU A 52 14.54 4.41 -13.80
C GLU A 52 15.12 3.31 -12.90
N ASP A 53 14.70 3.24 -11.63
CA ASP A 53 15.11 2.14 -10.74
C ASP A 53 14.62 0.79 -11.26
N ILE A 54 13.37 0.73 -11.71
CA ILE A 54 12.76 -0.48 -12.27
C ILE A 54 13.49 -0.89 -13.55
N GLU A 55 13.75 0.07 -14.45
CA GLU A 55 14.45 -0.17 -15.71
C GLU A 55 15.89 -0.67 -15.49
N ARG A 56 16.57 -0.13 -14.47
CA ARG A 56 17.92 -0.54 -14.09
C ARG A 56 17.97 -1.92 -13.42
N GLU A 57 16.99 -2.26 -12.59
CA GLU A 57 16.92 -3.55 -11.90
C GLU A 57 16.49 -4.70 -12.84
N LEU A 58 15.66 -4.39 -13.84
CA LEU A 58 15.06 -5.35 -14.77
C LEU A 58 15.57 -5.16 -16.21
N THR A 59 16.85 -4.83 -16.37
CA THR A 59 17.47 -4.58 -17.69
C THR A 59 17.40 -5.75 -18.66
N ASP A 60 17.22 -6.97 -18.17
CA ASP A 60 17.05 -8.20 -18.96
C ASP A 60 15.60 -8.47 -19.37
N TRP A 61 14.65 -7.65 -18.93
CA TRP A 61 13.25 -7.74 -19.34
C TRP A 61 12.98 -6.81 -20.52
N GLU A 62 12.78 -7.39 -21.70
CA GLU A 62 12.58 -6.67 -22.97
C GLU A 62 11.49 -5.59 -22.91
N ASP A 63 10.40 -5.86 -22.20
CA ASP A 63 9.26 -4.94 -22.11
C ASP A 63 9.35 -3.97 -20.91
N VAL A 64 10.50 -3.87 -20.22
CA VAL A 64 10.60 -3.08 -18.99
C VAL A 64 10.22 -1.61 -19.19
N HIS A 65 10.66 -0.98 -20.29
CA HIS A 65 10.30 0.40 -20.62
C HIS A 65 8.81 0.58 -20.92
N GLN A 66 8.14 -0.49 -21.35
CA GLN A 66 6.70 -0.46 -21.62
C GLN A 66 5.88 -0.54 -20.34
N TYR A 67 6.42 -1.21 -19.31
CA TYR A 67 5.69 -1.58 -18.10
C TYR A 67 6.18 -0.90 -16.82
N SER A 68 7.32 -0.20 -16.83
CA SER A 68 7.95 0.41 -15.66
C SER A 68 6.98 1.34 -14.91
N ALA A 69 6.25 2.18 -15.64
CA ALA A 69 5.27 3.10 -15.05
C ALA A 69 4.11 2.37 -14.36
N GLN A 70 3.55 1.32 -14.97
CA GLN A 70 2.44 0.58 -14.37
C GLN A 70 2.89 -0.25 -13.18
N ILE A 71 4.09 -0.83 -13.23
CA ILE A 71 4.69 -1.50 -12.07
C ILE A 71 4.87 -0.50 -10.93
N LEU A 72 5.40 0.69 -11.19
CA LEU A 72 5.57 1.72 -10.16
C LEU A 72 4.24 2.11 -9.48
N LEU A 73 3.14 2.19 -10.25
CA LEU A 73 1.81 2.40 -9.68
C LEU A 73 1.40 1.28 -8.72
N VAL A 74 1.61 0.02 -9.10
CA VAL A 74 1.32 -1.14 -8.23
C VAL A 74 2.16 -1.08 -6.93
N LEU A 75 3.42 -0.67 -7.03
CA LEU A 75 4.30 -0.51 -5.86
C LEU A 75 3.81 0.62 -4.94
N ASN A 76 3.40 1.76 -5.50
CA ASN A 76 2.92 2.89 -4.73
C ASN A 76 1.59 2.59 -4.03
N ASP A 77 0.68 1.87 -4.69
CA ASP A 77 -0.57 1.41 -4.08
C ASP A 77 -0.28 0.44 -2.92
N TYR A 78 0.66 -0.49 -3.13
CA TYR A 78 1.10 -1.41 -2.08
C TYR A 78 1.66 -0.65 -0.86
N ARG A 79 2.61 0.28 -1.07
CA ARG A 79 3.21 1.10 0.00
C ARG A 79 2.15 1.92 0.74
N SER A 80 1.22 2.52 0.02
CA SER A 80 0.12 3.29 0.61
C SER A 80 -0.79 2.42 1.48
N SER A 81 -0.95 1.14 1.13
CA SER A 81 -1.74 0.19 1.93
C SER A 81 -1.03 -0.32 3.20
N LEU A 82 0.29 -0.13 3.32
CA LEU A 82 1.07 -0.51 4.50
C LEU A 82 1.04 0.58 5.59
N SER A 83 0.80 1.84 5.22
CA SER A 83 0.66 2.91 6.19
C SER A 83 -0.60 2.67 7.02
N PRO A 84 -0.52 2.60 8.36
CA PRO A 84 -1.72 2.61 9.18
C PRO A 84 -2.50 3.89 8.90
N PRO A 85 -3.84 3.89 8.98
CA PRO A 85 -4.58 5.14 8.95
C PRO A 85 -4.00 6.04 10.04
N SER A 86 -3.45 7.20 9.66
CA SER A 86 -3.06 8.21 10.64
C SER A 86 -4.26 8.47 11.53
N THR A 87 -4.23 7.94 12.74
CA THR A 87 -5.23 8.26 13.76
C THR A 87 -5.17 9.79 13.89
N PRO A 88 -6.26 10.53 13.62
CA PRO A 88 -6.26 11.95 13.91
C PRO A 88 -5.90 12.10 15.40
N PRO A 89 -5.08 13.09 15.79
CA PRO A 89 -4.88 13.38 17.20
C PRO A 89 -6.26 13.61 17.81
N VAL A 90 -6.67 12.73 18.73
CA VAL A 90 -7.91 12.92 19.49
C VAL A 90 -7.76 14.27 20.17
N PRO A 91 -8.62 15.27 19.89
CA PRO A 91 -8.66 16.46 20.71
C PRO A 91 -9.08 15.98 22.10
N GLU A 92 -8.22 16.17 23.10
CA GLU A 92 -8.59 16.06 24.51
C GLU A 92 -9.65 17.13 24.78
N LEU A 93 -10.92 16.80 24.49
CA LEU A 93 -12.06 17.64 24.81
C LEU A 93 -12.32 17.47 26.31
N GLU A 94 -11.83 18.46 27.04
CA GLU A 94 -12.15 18.86 28.40
C GLU A 94 -13.45 18.25 28.95
N GLN A 95 -13.34 17.59 30.10
CA GLN A 95 -14.48 17.08 30.85
C GLN A 95 -15.47 18.21 31.18
N PRO A 96 -16.75 18.11 30.79
CA PRO A 96 -17.76 19.09 31.17
C PRO A 96 -18.68 18.50 32.23
N TYR A 97 -18.44 18.77 33.52
CA TYR A 97 -19.51 18.73 34.53
C TYR A 97 -19.31 19.86 35.55
N ALA A 98 -19.79 21.04 35.19
CA ALA A 98 -20.30 21.99 36.16
C ALA A 98 -21.74 21.60 36.51
N HIS A 99 -22.07 21.58 37.81
CA HIS A 99 -23.39 21.69 38.47
C HIS A 99 -23.28 20.91 39.79
N GLY A 100 -23.48 21.43 41.00
CA GLY A 100 -23.97 22.70 41.50
C GLY A 100 -24.38 22.49 42.98
N THR A 101 -24.54 23.60 43.71
CA THR A 101 -25.39 23.75 44.90
C THR A 101 -24.86 23.28 46.27
N ASP A 102 -24.51 24.30 47.07
CA ASP A 102 -24.91 24.54 48.48
C ASP A 102 -24.94 23.34 49.46
N ALA A 103 -24.00 23.32 50.40
CA ALA A 103 -24.25 22.93 51.80
C ALA A 103 -23.06 23.35 52.69
N THR A 104 -23.34 24.24 53.64
CA THR A 104 -22.47 24.60 54.78
C THR A 104 -21.99 23.37 55.56
N PRO A 105 -20.78 23.42 56.13
CA PRO A 105 -20.66 23.00 57.54
C PRO A 105 -19.79 23.95 58.38
N VAL A 106 -20.35 24.40 59.50
CA VAL A 106 -19.66 24.97 60.68
C VAL A 106 -19.63 23.86 61.76
N PRO A 107 -18.72 23.78 62.75
CA PRO A 107 -17.27 24.06 62.87
C PRO A 107 -16.50 22.79 63.39
N PRO A 108 -15.21 22.88 63.86
CA PRO A 108 -14.99 23.03 65.31
C PRO A 108 -13.82 23.98 65.67
N GLY A 109 -13.90 24.60 66.85
CA GLY A 109 -12.95 25.62 67.32
C GLY A 109 -11.63 25.10 67.91
N VAL A 110 -10.72 26.06 68.15
CA VAL A 110 -9.52 26.20 69.02
C VAL A 110 -8.62 27.23 68.30
N ASP A 111 -8.14 28.34 68.84
CA ASP A 111 -7.71 28.77 70.18
C ASP A 111 -8.03 30.27 70.37
#